data_AF-A0A925VJ12-F1
#
_entry.id   AF-A0A925VJ12-F1
#
_cell.length_a   1.000
_cell.length_b   1.000
_cell.length_c   1.000
_cell.angle_alpha   90.00
_cell.angle_beta   90.00
_cell.angle_gamma   90.00
#
_symmetry.space_group_name_H-M   'P 1'
#
loop_
_entity.id
_entity.type
_entity.pdbx_description
1 polymer ?
#
loop_
_entity_poly.entity_id
_entity_poly.type
_entity_poly.pdbx_seq_one_letter_code
_entity_poly.pdbx_strand_id
1 'polypeptide(L)'
;MAQHEKERERLDYPELLRVIGHFIQQERLSDVSILEFEGGWIVHGLTYTSTSFGFIRLNADHVLSHDDVRKLQEQLKGQRKEQQQQKKRWL
;
A
#
# COMPACT_ATOMS: atom_id res chain seq x y z
N MET A 1 9.02 -34.56 -4.29
CA MET A 1 7.93 -33.56 -4.38
C MET A 1 7.74 -32.88 -3.02
N ALA A 2 8.82 -32.41 -2.39
CA ALA A 2 8.77 -31.86 -1.04
C ALA A 2 9.84 -30.78 -0.97
N GLN A 3 9.47 -29.50 -1.10
CA GLN A 3 10.31 -28.33 -0.74
C GLN A 3 9.69 -26.93 -0.96
N HIS A 4 8.42 -26.78 -1.36
CA HIS A 4 7.80 -25.45 -1.54
C HIS A 4 7.10 -24.89 -0.28
N GLU A 5 7.26 -25.52 0.88
CA GLU A 5 6.65 -25.10 2.15
C GLU A 5 7.70 -24.46 3.08
N LYS A 6 8.62 -23.71 2.49
CA LYS A 6 9.68 -23.03 3.24
C LYS A 6 9.18 -21.62 3.60
N GLU A 7 8.66 -21.51 4.82
CA GLU A 7 8.35 -20.24 5.50
C GLU A 7 7.48 -19.27 4.71
N ARG A 8 6.16 -19.49 4.73
CA ARG A 8 5.27 -18.33 4.82
C ARG A 8 5.64 -17.63 6.13
N GLU A 9 6.57 -16.68 6.07
CA GLU A 9 6.75 -15.67 7.11
C GLU A 9 5.36 -15.30 7.59
N ARG A 10 5.07 -15.49 8.88
CA ARG A 10 3.73 -15.29 9.41
C ARG A 10 3.38 -13.81 9.19
N LEU A 11 2.66 -13.53 8.10
CA LEU A 11 2.33 -12.17 7.69
C LEU A 11 1.54 -11.52 8.83
N ASP A 12 2.07 -10.42 9.36
CA ASP A 12 1.33 -9.55 10.26
C ASP A 12 0.28 -8.81 9.41
N TYR A 13 -0.84 -9.48 9.14
CA TYR A 13 -1.93 -8.96 8.32
C TYR A 13 -2.39 -7.55 8.73
N PRO A 14 -2.55 -7.23 10.03
CA PRO A 14 -2.81 -5.85 10.46
C PRO A 14 -1.77 -4.83 9.99
N GLU A 15 -0.49 -5.14 10.09
CA GLU A 15 0.59 -4.25 9.62
C GLU A 15 0.63 -4.18 8.09
N LEU A 16 0.47 -5.31 7.41
CA LEU A 16 0.36 -5.38 5.95
C LEU A 16 -0.78 -4.50 5.42
N LEU A 17 -1.99 -4.67 5.95
CA LEU A 17 -3.16 -3.89 5.53
C LEU A 17 -2.98 -2.39 5.84
N ARG A 18 -2.23 -2.04 6.88
CA ARG A 18 -1.88 -0.65 7.17
C ARG A 18 -0.92 -0.08 6.12
N VAL A 19 0.06 -0.86 5.67
CA VAL A 19 0.97 -0.47 4.58
C VAL A 19 0.21 -0.31 3.26
N ILE A 20 -0.63 -1.30 2.90
CA ILE A 20 -1.48 -1.22 1.70
C ILE A 20 -2.46 -0.04 1.80
N GLY A 21 -3.05 0.21 2.96
CA GLY A 21 -3.93 1.34 3.19
C GLY A 21 -3.22 2.70 3.01
N HIS A 22 -1.97 2.80 3.46
CA HIS A 22 -1.16 3.99 3.21
C HIS A 22 -0.90 4.19 1.72
N PHE A 23 -0.54 3.12 0.99
CA PHE A 23 -0.38 3.15 -0.46
C PHE A 23 -1.65 3.61 -1.18
N ILE A 24 -2.81 3.01 -0.86
CA ILE A 24 -4.13 3.42 -1.38
C ILE A 24 -4.38 4.91 -1.19
N GLN A 25 -4.02 5.46 -0.03
CA GLN A 25 -4.19 6.87 0.27
C GLN A 25 -3.26 7.75 -0.59
N GLN A 26 -2.01 7.33 -0.80
CA GLN A 26 -1.06 8.07 -1.64
C GLN A 26 -1.50 8.10 -3.12
N GLU A 27 -2.00 6.97 -3.62
CA GLU A 27 -2.52 6.83 -4.99
C GLU A 27 -3.94 7.42 -5.16
N ARG A 28 -4.55 7.90 -4.06
CA ARG A 28 -5.90 8.49 -4.02
C ARG A 28 -6.97 7.58 -4.61
N LEU A 29 -6.89 6.29 -4.32
CA LEU A 29 -7.84 5.30 -4.81
C LEU A 29 -9.12 5.30 -3.96
N SER A 30 -10.27 5.22 -4.62
CA SER A 30 -11.60 4.96 -4.04
C SER A 30 -12.16 3.64 -4.57
N ASP A 31 -13.20 3.10 -3.94
CA ASP A 31 -13.86 1.84 -4.36
C ASP A 31 -12.85 0.69 -4.55
N VAL A 32 -12.08 0.45 -3.50
CA VAL A 32 -10.89 -0.41 -3.56
C VAL A 32 -11.22 -1.87 -3.32
N SER A 33 -10.62 -2.77 -4.09
CA SER A 33 -10.52 -4.19 -3.79
C SER A 33 -9.05 -4.62 -3.68
N ILE A 34 -8.78 -5.56 -2.77
CA ILE A 34 -7.44 -6.10 -2.52
C ILE A 34 -7.54 -7.61 -2.69
N LEU A 35 -6.70 -8.18 -3.55
CA LEU A 35 -6.63 -9.61 -3.81
C LEU A 35 -5.22 -10.13 -3.52
N GLU A 36 -5.11 -11.16 -2.70
CA GLU A 36 -3.84 -11.85 -2.42
C GLU A 36 -3.61 -12.98 -3.44
N PHE A 37 -2.37 -13.11 -3.91
CA PHE A 37 -1.92 -14.22 -4.77
C PHE A 37 -0.47 -14.59 -4.43
N GLU A 38 0.06 -15.66 -5.01
CA GLU A 38 1.41 -16.17 -4.68
C GLU A 38 2.53 -15.14 -4.81
N GLY A 39 2.42 -14.21 -5.77
CA GLY A 39 3.43 -13.17 -6.00
C GLY A 39 3.29 -11.93 -5.11
N GLY A 40 2.18 -11.76 -4.40
CA GLY A 40 1.89 -10.59 -3.56
C GLY A 40 0.41 -10.20 -3.59
N TRP A 41 0.12 -8.93 -3.85
CA TRP A 41 -1.23 -8.38 -3.82
C TRP A 41 -1.57 -7.60 -5.07
N ILE A 42 -2.82 -7.66 -5.48
CA ILE A 42 -3.41 -6.77 -6.48
C ILE A 42 -4.30 -5.79 -5.73
N VAL A 43 -4.08 -4.50 -5.94
CA VAL A 43 -4.90 -3.41 -5.44
C VAL A 43 -5.58 -2.77 -6.64
N HIS A 44 -6.89 -2.98 -6.75
CA HIS A 44 -7.72 -2.39 -7.79
C HIS A 44 -8.56 -1.27 -7.17
N GLY A 45 -8.76 -0.18 -7.88
CA GLY A 45 -9.66 0.87 -7.45
C GLY A 45 -9.95 1.89 -8.55
N LEU A 46 -10.59 2.97 -8.13
CA LEU A 46 -10.96 4.10 -8.95
C LEU A 46 -10.15 5.32 -8.54
N THR A 47 -9.64 6.06 -9.51
CA THR A 47 -9.02 7.38 -9.30
C THR A 47 -9.73 8.43 -10.14
N TYR A 48 -9.51 9.69 -9.79
CA TYR A 48 -10.09 10.83 -10.48
C TYR A 48 -8.98 11.70 -11.05
N THR A 49 -9.08 12.01 -12.34
CA THR A 49 -8.19 13.01 -12.95
C THR A 49 -8.99 14.23 -13.37
N SER A 50 -8.39 15.40 -13.16
CA SER A 50 -8.98 16.68 -13.53
C SER A 50 -8.75 16.92 -15.02
N THR A 51 -9.79 17.41 -15.68
CA THR A 51 -9.81 17.79 -17.09
C THR A 51 -10.36 19.20 -17.21
N SER A 52 -10.22 19.82 -18.39
CA SER A 52 -10.79 21.15 -18.66
C SER A 52 -12.32 21.22 -18.52
N PHE A 53 -13.00 20.08 -18.45
CA PHE A 53 -14.46 19.98 -18.37
C PHE A 53 -14.97 19.34 -17.06
N GLY A 54 -14.10 19.15 -16.07
CA GLY A 54 -14.46 18.52 -14.79
C GLY A 54 -13.57 17.31 -14.47
N PHE A 55 -14.12 16.30 -13.79
CA PHE A 55 -13.38 15.11 -13.39
C PHE A 55 -13.82 13.89 -14.20
N ILE A 56 -12.85 13.09 -14.63
CA ILE A 56 -13.12 11.75 -15.16
C ILE A 56 -12.65 10.70 -14.17
N ARG A 57 -13.42 9.62 -14.07
CA ARG A 57 -13.10 8.46 -13.24
C ARG A 57 -12.35 7.42 -14.08
N LEU A 58 -11.24 6.92 -13.56
CA LEU A 58 -10.38 5.94 -14.22
C LEU A 58 -10.20 4.74 -13.30
N ASN A 59 -10.19 3.53 -13.88
CA ASN A 59 -9.75 2.33 -13.16
C ASN A 59 -8.23 2.38 -13.00
N ALA A 60 -7.74 1.97 -11.84
CA ALA A 60 -6.33 1.83 -11.55
C ALA A 60 -6.06 0.45 -10.92
N ASP A 61 -5.14 -0.29 -11.56
CA ASP A 61 -4.71 -1.63 -11.16
C ASP A 61 -3.24 -1.58 -10.76
N HIS A 62 -2.94 -1.95 -9.52
CA HIS A 62 -1.59 -2.00 -9.00
C HIS A 62 -1.25 -3.40 -8.53
N VAL A 63 -0.13 -3.94 -9.01
CA VAL A 63 0.43 -5.21 -8.53
C VAL A 63 1.56 -4.87 -7.56
N LEU A 64 1.40 -5.28 -6.31
CA LEU A 64 2.38 -5.09 -5.24
C LEU A 64 3.04 -6.44 -4.95
N SER A 65 4.32 -6.58 -5.28
CA SER A 65 5.08 -7.74 -4.87
C SER A 65 5.38 -7.69 -3.36
N HIS A 66 5.84 -8.82 -2.82
CA HIS A 66 6.33 -8.89 -1.44
C HIS A 66 7.45 -7.87 -1.16
N ASP A 67 8.34 -7.62 -2.14
CA ASP A 67 9.40 -6.62 -2.02
C ASP A 67 8.85 -5.19 -2.03
N ASP A 68 7.80 -4.91 -2.81
CA ASP A 68 7.17 -3.59 -2.84
C ASP A 68 6.54 -3.26 -1.50
N VAL A 69 5.83 -4.23 -0.91
CA VAL A 69 5.26 -4.07 0.43
C VAL A 69 6.34 -3.83 1.48
N ARG A 70 7.47 -4.56 1.43
CA ARG A 70 8.60 -4.31 2.34
C ARG A 70 9.13 -2.88 2.23
N LYS A 71 9.34 -2.39 1.01
CA LYS A 71 9.78 -1.01 0.76
C LYS A 71 8.77 0.02 1.25
N LEU A 72 7.48 -0.19 0.98
CA LEU A 72 6.40 0.67 1.45
C LEU A 72 6.34 0.71 2.99
N GLN A 73 6.59 -0.42 3.65
CA GLN A 73 6.65 -0.49 5.10
C GLN A 73 7.81 0.34 5.67
N GLU A 74 8.99 0.27 5.06
CA GLU A 74 10.14 1.08 5.46
C GLU A 74 9.88 2.58 5.27
N GLN A 75 9.27 2.96 4.14
CA GLN A 75 8.87 4.34 3.86
C GLN A 75 7.87 4.86 4.92
N LEU A 76 6.85 4.07 5.26
CA LEU A 76 5.86 4.42 6.28
C LEU A 76 6.50 4.59 7.66
N LYS A 77 7.45 3.72 8.03
CA LYS A 77 8.22 3.84 9.28
C LYS A 77 9.08 5.12 9.30
N GLY A 78 9.69 5.48 8.16
CA GLY A 78 10.46 6.71 8.00
C GLY A 78 9.61 7.96 8.24
N GLN A 79 8.49 8.09 7.52
CA GLN A 79 7.58 9.25 7.65
C GLN A 79 7.06 9.44 9.08
N ARG A 80 6.76 8.35 9.80
CA ARG A 80 6.30 8.41 11.19
C ARG A 80 7.37 8.95 12.14
N LYS A 81 8.63 8.55 11.95
CA LYS A 81 9.75 9.05 12.77
C LYS A 81 9.94 10.55 12.58
N GLU A 82 9.87 11.02 11.34
CA GLU A 82 9.99 12.45 11.00
C GLU A 82 8.85 13.28 11.62
N GLN A 83 7.60 12.83 11.51
CA GLN A 83 6.46 13.53 12.11
C GLN A 83 6.55 13.61 13.64
N GLN A 84 7.02 12.56 14.30
CA GLN A 84 7.21 12.55 15.76
C GLN A 84 8.34 13.49 16.18
N GLN A 85 9.45 13.51 15.44
CA GLN A 85 10.57 14.41 15.72
C GLN A 85 10.18 15.88 15.51
N GLN A 86 9.38 16.17 14.48
CA GLN A 86 8.85 17.50 14.24
C GLN A 86 7.92 17.95 15.37
N LYS A 87 6.97 17.12 15.82
CA LYS A 87 6.09 17.45 16.96
C LYS A 87 6.88 17.76 18.25
N LYS A 88 7.93 16.99 18.55
CA LYS A 88 8.79 17.25 19.72
C LYS A 88 9.61 18.54 19.63
N ARG A 89 9.84 19.08 18.42
CA ARG A 89 10.58 20.33 18.22
C ARG A 89 9.71 21.58 18.47
N TRP A 90 8.39 21.44 18.39
CA TRP A 90 7.43 22.52 18.61
C TRP A 90 6.85 22.54 20.04
N LEU A 91 7.23 21.57 20.87
CA LEU A 91 6.91 21.46 22.30
C LEU A 91 8.14 21.84 23.12
#